data_AF-A0A832WEU5-F1
#
_entry.id   AF-A0A832WEU5-F1
#
_cell.length_a   1.000
_cell.length_b   1.000
_cell.length_c   1.000
_cell.angle_alpha   90.00
_cell.angle_beta   90.00
_cell.angle_gamma   90.00
#
_symmetry.space_group_name_H-M   'P 1'
#
loop_
_entity.id
_entity.type
_entity.pdbx_description
1 polymer ?
#
loop_
_entity_poly.entity_id
_entity_poly.type
_entity_poly.pdbx_seq_one_letter_code
_entity_poly.pdbx_strand_id
1 'polypeptide(L)'
;MMEREVIEKIKNLYNSGYTIREIAKEMNMSYGKVRNILVKEGVKMRNKVPKELIERVVELAKQGYSARRISKELNMNETTVLRILKEHNLGKRIKKMSQEEINQIISMYKEGKSIYEIAKKLNRSTNLIVYYLKKYGIIRESSSTSL
;
A
#
# COMPACT_ATOMS: atom_id res chain seq x y z
N MET A 1 16.22 -2.00 38.97
CA MET A 1 15.10 -1.14 39.39
C MET A 1 14.91 0.05 38.45
N MET A 2 15.95 0.81 38.12
CA MET A 2 15.90 1.97 37.19
C MET A 2 15.21 1.72 35.83
N GLU A 3 15.40 0.55 35.20
CA GLU A 3 14.78 0.29 33.89
C GLU A 3 13.25 0.17 33.95
N ARG A 4 12.69 -0.34 35.05
CA ARG A 4 11.22 -0.49 35.19
C ARG A 4 10.54 0.86 35.36
N GLU A 5 11.13 1.76 36.16
CA GLU A 5 10.61 3.12 36.37
C GLU A 5 10.60 3.93 35.06
N VAL A 6 11.65 3.77 34.23
CA VAL A 6 11.72 4.41 32.91
C VAL A 6 10.60 3.91 31.98
N ILE A 7 10.35 2.61 31.97
CA ILE A 7 9.28 2.00 31.17
C ILE A 7 7.91 2.50 31.63
N GLU A 8 7.67 2.53 32.94
CA GLU A 8 6.41 2.95 33.53
C GLU A 8 6.14 4.44 33.30
N LYS A 9 7.17 5.29 33.42
CA LYS A 9 7.09 6.71 33.07
C LYS A 9 6.73 6.91 31.60
N ILE A 10 7.33 6.15 30.68
CA ILE A 10 7.02 6.20 29.24
C ILE A 10 5.56 5.79 28.97
N LYS A 11 5.06 4.74 29.63
CA LYS A 11 3.66 4.29 29.51
C LYS A 11 2.70 5.37 30.02
N ASN A 12 2.97 5.95 31.17
CA ASN A 12 2.14 6.98 31.78
C ASN A 12 2.07 8.24 30.91
N LEU A 13 3.20 8.73 30.39
CA LEU A 13 3.24 9.87 29.47
C LEU A 13 2.46 9.58 28.18
N TYR A 14 2.57 8.37 27.63
CA TYR A 14 1.84 8.01 26.43
C TYR A 14 0.32 7.96 26.64
N ASN A 15 -0.10 7.39 27.78
CA ASN A 15 -1.50 7.29 28.19
C ASN A 15 -2.10 8.66 28.55
N SER A 16 -1.30 9.59 29.07
CA SER A 16 -1.74 10.96 29.39
C SER A 16 -1.85 11.88 28.17
N GLY A 17 -1.46 11.40 26.99
CA GLY A 17 -1.70 12.11 25.73
C GLY A 17 -0.45 12.44 24.94
N TYR A 18 0.74 12.35 25.52
CA TYR A 18 1.98 12.75 24.86
C TYR A 18 2.29 11.87 23.65
N THR A 19 2.71 12.52 22.57
CA THR A 19 3.21 11.84 21.38
C THR A 19 4.57 11.20 21.68
N ILE A 20 4.91 10.16 20.91
CA ILE A 20 6.23 9.48 21.04
C ILE A 20 7.39 10.48 20.85
N ARG A 21 7.21 11.53 20.05
CA ARG A 21 8.23 12.57 19.85
C ARG A 21 8.41 13.44 21.09
N GLU A 22 7.32 13.83 21.75
CA GLU A 22 7.40 14.60 22.99
C GLU A 22 8.00 13.76 24.11
N ILE A 23 7.61 12.50 24.24
CA ILE A 23 8.20 11.56 25.20
C ILE A 23 9.68 11.34 24.92
N ALA A 24 10.07 11.18 23.65
CA ALA A 24 11.46 11.04 23.24
C ALA A 24 12.29 12.26 23.65
N LYS A 25 11.75 13.47 23.48
CA LYS A 25 12.39 14.72 23.92
C LYS A 25 12.51 14.80 25.44
N GLU A 26 11.42 14.52 26.15
CA GLU A 26 11.34 14.54 27.63
C GLU A 26 12.29 13.54 28.28
N MET A 27 12.40 12.34 27.69
CA MET A 27 13.24 11.26 28.21
C MET A 27 14.67 11.27 27.65
N ASN A 28 15.02 12.26 26.82
CA ASN A 28 16.29 12.33 26.09
C ASN A 28 16.63 11.01 25.36
N MET A 29 15.65 10.45 24.67
CA MET A 29 15.74 9.17 23.96
C MET A 29 15.45 9.35 22.46
N SER A 30 15.91 8.40 21.64
CA SER A 30 15.48 8.35 20.25
C SER A 30 14.01 7.92 20.14
N TYR A 31 13.32 8.43 19.11
CA TYR A 31 11.94 8.04 18.79
C TYR A 31 11.79 6.51 18.68
N GLY A 32 12.77 5.85 18.04
CA GLY A 32 12.77 4.40 17.87
C GLY A 32 12.84 3.64 19.21
N LYS A 33 13.64 4.15 20.17
CA LYS A 33 13.76 3.53 21.50
C LYS A 33 12.43 3.60 22.27
N VAL A 34 11.81 4.78 22.33
CA VAL A 34 10.50 4.96 22.99
C VAL A 34 9.41 4.10 22.32
N ARG A 35 9.36 4.08 20.98
CA ARG A 35 8.42 3.24 20.24
C ARG A 35 8.60 1.76 20.56
N ASN A 36 9.84 1.27 20.57
CA ASN A 36 10.12 -0.14 20.84
C ASN A 36 9.74 -0.53 22.27
N ILE A 37 9.95 0.36 23.25
CA ILE A 37 9.50 0.15 24.63
C ILE A 37 7.98 0.01 24.68
N LEU A 38 7.24 0.97 24.12
CA LEU A 38 5.77 0.93 24.10
C LEU A 38 5.22 -0.34 23.42
N VAL A 39 5.83 -0.77 22.32
CA VAL A 39 5.44 -2.00 21.61
C VAL A 39 5.76 -3.26 22.41
N LYS A 40 6.94 -3.35 23.03
CA LYS A 40 7.32 -4.49 23.89
C LYS A 40 6.39 -4.63 25.09
N GLU A 41 5.93 -3.50 25.63
CA GLU A 41 4.98 -3.42 26.75
C GLU A 41 3.53 -3.68 26.34
N GLY A 42 3.27 -3.99 25.06
CA GLY A 42 1.93 -4.29 24.56
C GLY A 42 0.99 -3.08 24.50
N VAL A 43 1.52 -1.85 24.55
CA VAL A 43 0.69 -0.65 24.47
C VAL A 43 0.07 -0.55 23.07
N LYS A 44 -1.26 -0.48 23.02
CA LYS A 44 -1.99 -0.25 21.77
C LYS A 44 -1.69 1.16 21.27
N MET A 45 -1.05 1.24 20.10
CA MET A 45 -0.72 2.52 19.49
C MET A 45 -2.01 3.26 19.13
N ARG A 46 -2.12 4.51 19.56
CA ARG A 46 -3.21 5.41 19.18
C ARG A 46 -3.22 5.55 17.66
N ASN A 47 -4.27 5.03 17.04
CA ASN A 47 -4.52 5.25 15.62
C ASN A 47 -4.86 6.72 15.41
N LYS A 48 -4.19 7.38 14.46
CA LYS A 48 -4.51 8.77 14.09
C LYS A 48 -5.88 8.91 13.41
N VAL A 49 -6.47 7.81 12.96
CA VAL A 49 -7.76 7.80 12.26
C VAL A 49 -8.86 7.38 13.24
N PRO A 50 -9.89 8.22 13.43
CA PRO A 50 -11.10 7.85 14.18
C PRO A 50 -11.69 6.53 13.72
N LYS A 51 -12.22 5.74 14.67
CA LYS A 51 -12.80 4.42 14.38
C LYS A 51 -13.98 4.52 13.41
N GLU A 52 -14.81 5.54 13.54
CA GLU A 52 -15.96 5.81 12.67
C GLU A 52 -15.54 5.97 11.20
N LEU A 53 -14.43 6.67 10.94
CA LEU A 53 -13.89 6.83 9.58
C LEU A 53 -13.35 5.51 9.02
N ILE A 54 -12.76 4.66 9.86
CA ILE A 54 -12.32 3.32 9.46
C ILE A 54 -13.52 2.47 9.03
N GLU A 55 -14.59 2.49 9.83
CA GLU A 55 -15.83 1.75 9.54
C GLU A 55 -16.46 2.24 8.23
N ARG A 56 -16.50 3.57 8.00
CA ARG A 56 -17.02 4.14 6.76
C ARG A 56 -16.17 3.77 5.53
N VAL A 57 -14.84 3.75 5.65
CA VAL A 57 -13.95 3.26 4.59
C VAL A 57 -14.26 1.80 4.23
N VAL A 58 -14.44 0.95 5.24
CA VAL A 58 -14.75 -0.47 5.06
C VAL A 58 -16.11 -0.67 4.39
N GLU A 59 -17.12 0.11 4.79
CA GLU A 59 -18.46 0.06 4.20
C GLU A 59 -18.44 0.43 2.71
N LEU A 60 -17.85 1.57 2.35
CA LEU A 60 -17.75 2.01 0.95
C LEU A 60 -16.95 1.03 0.09
N ALA A 61 -15.90 0.41 0.65
CA ALA A 61 -15.13 -0.59 -0.06
C ALA A 61 -15.93 -1.88 -0.32
N LYS A 62 -16.76 -2.32 0.64
CA LYS A 62 -17.68 -3.46 0.44
C LYS A 62 -18.73 -3.16 -0.64
N GLN A 63 -19.13 -1.90 -0.79
CA GLN A 63 -19.99 -1.44 -1.90
C GLN A 63 -19.25 -1.36 -3.26
N GLY A 64 -17.95 -1.66 -3.30
CA GLY A 64 -17.16 -1.72 -4.53
C GLY A 64 -16.48 -0.40 -4.93
N TYR A 65 -16.51 0.62 -4.08
CA TYR A 65 -15.87 1.90 -4.37
C TYR A 65 -14.34 1.77 -4.37
N SER A 66 -13.67 2.49 -5.27
CA SER A 66 -12.21 2.51 -5.33
C SER A 66 -11.61 3.34 -4.20
N ALA A 67 -10.38 3.04 -3.79
CA ALA A 67 -9.66 3.80 -2.76
C ALA A 67 -9.61 5.30 -3.08
N ARG A 68 -9.42 5.66 -4.37
CA ARG A 68 -9.45 7.04 -4.85
C ARG A 68 -10.80 7.71 -4.67
N ARG A 69 -11.91 7.00 -4.91
CA ARG A 69 -13.27 7.54 -4.72
C ARG A 69 -13.56 7.72 -3.23
N ILE A 70 -13.23 6.74 -2.40
CA ILE A 70 -13.39 6.79 -0.93
C ILE A 70 -12.56 7.94 -0.34
N SER A 71 -11.33 8.12 -0.81
CA SER A 71 -10.44 9.22 -0.45
C SER A 71 -11.10 10.58 -0.66
N LYS A 72 -11.69 10.81 -1.84
CA LYS A 72 -12.41 12.05 -2.15
C LYS A 72 -13.66 12.23 -1.29
N GLU A 73 -14.46 11.17 -1.14
CA GLU A 73 -15.73 11.21 -0.39
C GLU A 73 -15.51 11.56 1.08
N LEU A 74 -14.48 10.98 1.70
CA LEU A 74 -14.19 11.14 3.13
C LEU A 74 -13.15 12.23 3.40
N ASN A 75 -12.70 12.95 2.37
CA ASN A 75 -11.61 13.92 2.43
C ASN A 75 -10.36 13.37 3.15
N MET A 76 -9.98 12.13 2.82
CA MET A 76 -8.87 11.40 3.43
C MET A 76 -7.72 11.24 2.45
N ASN A 77 -6.48 11.18 2.93
CA ASN A 77 -5.36 10.82 2.08
C ASN A 77 -5.52 9.39 1.54
N GLU A 78 -5.39 9.22 0.22
CA GLU A 78 -5.54 7.91 -0.45
C GLU A 78 -4.60 6.84 0.13
N THR A 79 -3.39 7.21 0.56
CA THR A 79 -2.47 6.26 1.23
C THR A 79 -3.02 5.76 2.56
N THR A 80 -3.77 6.58 3.29
CA THR A 80 -4.43 6.18 4.54
C THR A 80 -5.59 5.24 4.26
N VAL A 81 -6.39 5.54 3.23
CA VAL A 81 -7.47 4.65 2.77
C VAL A 81 -6.90 3.29 2.34
N LEU A 82 -5.86 3.26 1.50
CA LEU A 82 -5.21 2.03 1.07
C LEU A 82 -4.65 1.21 2.24
N ARG A 83 -4.07 1.87 3.26
CA ARG A 83 -3.60 1.21 4.48
C ARG A 83 -4.77 0.55 5.23
N ILE A 84 -5.86 1.26 5.44
CA ILE A 84 -7.06 0.74 6.11
C ILE A 84 -7.62 -0.46 5.32
N LEU A 85 -7.75 -0.33 4.00
CA LEU A 85 -8.22 -1.42 3.15
C LEU A 85 -7.32 -2.65 3.24
N LYS A 86 -6.00 -2.46 3.31
CA LYS A 86 -5.04 -3.56 3.49
C LYS A 86 -5.17 -4.22 4.85
N GLU A 87 -5.29 -3.45 5.93
CA GLU A 87 -5.49 -3.95 7.30
C GLU A 87 -6.78 -4.77 7.43
N HIS A 88 -7.82 -4.42 6.66
CA HIS A 88 -9.10 -5.11 6.62
C HIS A 88 -9.24 -6.15 5.49
N ASN A 89 -8.16 -6.51 4.79
CA ASN A 89 -8.17 -7.45 3.66
C ASN A 89 -9.10 -7.07 2.48
N LEU A 90 -9.45 -5.79 2.35
CA LEU A 90 -10.31 -5.23 1.28
C LEU A 90 -9.51 -4.52 0.18
N GLY A 91 -8.18 -4.45 0.30
CA GLY A 91 -7.32 -3.92 -0.74
C GLY A 91 -7.28 -4.86 -1.95
N LYS A 92 -7.67 -4.37 -3.14
CA LYS A 92 -7.44 -5.10 -4.39
C LYS A 92 -5.94 -5.32 -4.57
N ARG A 93 -5.47 -6.56 -4.43
CA ARG A 93 -4.14 -6.94 -4.93
C ARG A 93 -4.21 -6.88 -6.44
N ILE A 94 -3.47 -5.95 -7.05
CA ILE A 94 -3.19 -6.04 -8.48
C ILE A 94 -2.38 -7.34 -8.64
N LYS A 95 -3.01 -8.39 -9.19
CA LYS A 95 -2.28 -9.59 -9.59
C LYS A 95 -1.31 -9.15 -10.68
N LYS A 96 -0.01 -9.14 -10.36
CA LYS A 96 1.02 -9.10 -11.39
C LYS A 96 0.81 -10.33 -12.28
N MET A 97 0.93 -10.14 -13.58
CA MET A 97 0.84 -11.22 -14.54
C MET A 97 1.85 -12.31 -14.18
N SER A 98 1.45 -13.58 -14.30
CA SER A 98 2.34 -14.69 -13.93
C SER A 98 3.57 -14.71 -14.86
N GLN A 99 4.68 -15.26 -14.38
CA GLN A 99 5.86 -15.40 -15.23
C GLN A 99 5.59 -16.28 -16.46
N GLU A 100 4.68 -17.26 -16.32
CA GLU A 100 4.22 -18.12 -17.41
C GLU A 100 3.45 -17.33 -18.47
N GLU A 101 2.50 -16.48 -18.07
CA GLU A 101 1.74 -15.60 -18.98
C GLU A 101 2.70 -14.64 -19.73
N ILE A 102 3.71 -14.11 -19.04
CA ILE A 102 4.74 -13.26 -19.67
C ILE A 102 5.55 -14.03 -20.71
N ASN A 103 5.97 -15.25 -20.39
CA ASN A 103 6.73 -16.08 -21.32
C ASN A 103 5.89 -16.47 -22.55
N GLN A 104 4.59 -16.72 -22.38
CA GLN A 104 3.66 -16.96 -23.49
C GLN A 104 3.57 -15.76 -24.43
N ILE A 105 3.48 -14.54 -23.90
CA ILE A 105 3.50 -13.31 -24.70
C ILE A 105 4.77 -13.22 -25.55
N ILE A 106 5.92 -13.46 -24.91
CA ILE A 106 7.23 -13.39 -25.56
C ILE A 106 7.34 -14.45 -26.67
N SER A 107 6.95 -15.70 -26.39
CA SER A 107 6.98 -16.79 -27.37
C SER A 107 6.08 -16.49 -28.56
N MET A 108 4.82 -16.13 -28.30
CA MET A 108 3.85 -15.84 -29.36
C MET A 108 4.26 -14.66 -30.24
N TYR A 109 4.88 -13.64 -29.66
CA TYR A 109 5.40 -12.51 -30.43
C TYR A 109 6.61 -12.92 -31.29
N LYS A 110 7.53 -13.73 -30.75
CA LYS A 110 8.69 -14.27 -31.50
C LYS A 110 8.25 -15.22 -32.63
N GLU A 111 7.13 -15.91 -32.47
CA GLU A 111 6.47 -16.72 -33.50
C GLU A 111 5.79 -15.86 -34.60
N GLY A 112 5.82 -14.52 -34.49
CA GLY A 112 5.27 -13.61 -35.49
C GLY A 112 3.79 -13.27 -35.31
N LYS A 113 3.15 -13.66 -34.19
CA LYS A 113 1.76 -13.27 -33.91
C LYS A 113 1.66 -11.80 -33.58
N SER A 114 0.59 -11.17 -34.04
CA SER A 114 0.32 -9.76 -33.77
C SER A 114 -0.02 -9.52 -32.29
N ILE A 115 0.26 -8.31 -31.81
CA ILE A 115 -0.10 -7.87 -30.44
C ILE A 115 -1.60 -8.05 -30.19
N TYR A 116 -2.44 -7.83 -31.20
CA TYR A 116 -3.89 -8.00 -31.12
C TYR A 116 -4.28 -9.47 -30.92
N GLU A 117 -3.69 -10.40 -31.67
CA GLU A 117 -3.95 -11.84 -31.53
C GLU A 117 -3.50 -12.36 -30.17
N ILE A 118 -2.35 -11.90 -29.67
CA ILE A 118 -1.84 -12.23 -28.33
C ILE A 118 -2.80 -11.73 -27.25
N ALA A 119 -3.22 -10.46 -27.36
CA ALA A 119 -4.17 -9.83 -26.44
C ALA A 119 -5.51 -10.58 -26.40
N LYS A 120 -6.04 -10.94 -27.58
CA LYS A 120 -7.29 -11.70 -27.71
C LYS A 120 -7.17 -13.10 -27.11
N LYS A 121 -6.06 -13.82 -27.38
CA LYS A 121 -5.85 -15.18 -26.89
C LYS A 121 -5.69 -15.23 -25.37
N LEU A 122 -5.00 -14.26 -24.77
CA LEU A 122 -4.78 -14.19 -23.33
C LEU A 122 -5.88 -13.43 -22.57
N ASN A 123 -6.88 -12.92 -23.28
CA ASN A 123 -7.94 -12.06 -22.73
C ASN A 123 -7.36 -10.88 -21.92
N ARG A 124 -6.38 -10.18 -22.51
CA ARG A 124 -5.67 -9.04 -21.91
C ARG A 124 -5.75 -7.82 -22.83
N SER A 125 -5.50 -6.63 -22.27
CA SER A 125 -5.42 -5.41 -23.08
C SER A 125 -4.13 -5.40 -23.91
N THR A 126 -4.22 -4.88 -25.13
CA THR A 126 -3.06 -4.67 -26.01
C THR A 126 -1.98 -3.83 -25.34
N ASN A 127 -2.38 -2.81 -24.58
CA ASN A 127 -1.46 -1.97 -23.79
C ASN A 127 -0.65 -2.79 -22.78
N LEU A 128 -1.25 -3.80 -22.14
CA LEU A 128 -0.55 -4.68 -21.21
C LEU A 128 0.49 -5.53 -21.95
N ILE A 129 0.13 -6.07 -23.11
CA ILE A 129 1.03 -6.85 -23.96
C ILE A 129 2.23 -5.99 -24.39
N VAL A 130 1.98 -4.77 -24.90
CA VAL A 130 3.02 -3.81 -25.30
C VAL A 130 3.93 -3.46 -24.12
N TYR A 131 3.36 -3.21 -22.94
CA TYR A 131 4.13 -2.93 -21.73
C TYR A 131 5.13 -4.04 -21.42
N TYR A 132 4.71 -5.31 -21.45
CA TYR A 132 5.59 -6.43 -21.18
C TYR A 132 6.62 -6.65 -22.30
N LEU A 133 6.25 -6.51 -23.56
CA LEU A 133 7.19 -6.64 -24.67
C LEU A 133 8.28 -5.55 -24.65
N LYS A 134 7.93 -4.31 -24.28
CA LYS A 134 8.89 -3.21 -24.06
C LYS A 134 9.79 -3.49 -22.85
N LYS A 135 9.18 -3.90 -21.74
CA LYS A 135 9.90 -4.19 -20.48
C LYS A 135 10.97 -5.28 -20.65
N TYR A 136 10.73 -6.25 -21.52
CA TYR A 136 11.68 -7.32 -21.84
C TYR A 136 12.52 -7.04 -23.10
N GLY A 137 12.50 -5.81 -23.62
CA GLY A 137 13.35 -5.35 -24.72
C GLY A 137 13.03 -5.96 -26.09
N ILE A 138 11.84 -6.56 -26.26
CA ILE A 138 11.44 -7.21 -27.51
C ILE A 138 10.96 -6.19 -28.54
N ILE A 139 10.31 -5.11 -28.08
CA ILE A 139 9.88 -4.00 -28.92
C ILE A 139 10.60 -2.74 -28.42
N ARG A 140 11.18 -1.97 -29.35
CA ARG A 140 11.77 -0.67 -29.05
C ARG A 140 10.68 0.36 -28.78
N GLU A 141 10.95 1.34 -27.93
CA GLU A 141 10.03 2.47 -27.76
C GLU A 141 9.87 3.18 -29.11
N SER A 142 8.65 3.18 -29.64
CA SER A 142 8.27 4.16 -30.64
C SER A 142 8.14 5.49 -29.91
N SER A 143 9.09 6.39 -30.16
CA SER A 143 8.96 7.82 -29.87
C SER A 143 7.78 8.36 -30.69
N SER A 144 6.60 8.34 -30.09
CA SER A 144 5.36 8.85 -30.69
C SER A 144 4.72 9.87 -29.75
N THR A 145 5.44 10.97 -29.54
CA THR A 145 4.85 12.29 -29.34
C THR A 145 5.33 13.14 -30.50
N SER A 146 4.62 13.03 -31.60
CA SER A 146 4.56 14.05 -32.65
C SER A 146 3.09 14.24 -32.98
N LEU A 147 2.51 15.26 -32.35
CA LEU A 147 1.47 16.21 -32.81
C LEU A 147 0.80 16.83 -31.59
#